data_AF-A0A2V9VH23-F1
#
_entry.id   AF-A0A2V9VH23-F1
#
_cell.length_a   1.000
_cell.length_b   1.000
_cell.length_c   1.000
_cell.angle_alpha   90.00
_cell.angle_beta   90.00
_cell.angle_gamma   90.00
#
_symmetry.space_group_name_H-M   'P 1'
#
loop_
_entity.id
_entity.type
_entity.pdbx_description
1 polymer ?
#
loop_
_entity_poly.entity_id
_entity_poly.type
_entity_poly.pdbx_seq_one_letter_code
_entity_poly.pdbx_strand_id
1 'polypeptide(L)'
;MNVNSVLVALGIMVSAFAGFLAGYMKKKGENLAIHEDIQKVVDQVKAVTEATKTIENRLSGELWDRQKHWEMKKEALFEITRRISELDDALLSLYTVFQQEAKSIAEGSNDSWAESKYNSTLKWSNGQKAYDQANSVAAVVCTNETTKIFDTFGAMAGTTASKMSTGDLEVYKTSQTDLYKAILFARKAIRKELGVHDDSMPQSSGSFEVPAPAVPAAPAK
;
A
#
# COMPACT_ATOMS: atom_id res chain seq x y z
N MET A 1 -81.02 -54.27 -27.75
CA MET A 1 -79.56 -54.03 -27.66
C MET A 1 -78.99 -55.08 -26.71
N ASN A 2 -78.02 -55.88 -27.16
CA ASN A 2 -77.39 -56.91 -26.34
C ASN A 2 -76.51 -56.26 -25.27
N VAL A 3 -76.61 -56.72 -24.03
CA VAL A 3 -75.87 -56.20 -22.86
C VAL A 3 -74.35 -56.19 -23.11
N ASN A 4 -73.84 -57.14 -23.89
CA ASN A 4 -72.43 -57.20 -24.30
C ASN A 4 -71.98 -56.02 -25.18
N SER A 5 -72.85 -55.47 -26.02
CA SER A 5 -72.50 -54.35 -26.90
C SER A 5 -72.35 -53.03 -26.12
N VAL A 6 -73.15 -52.85 -25.06
CA VAL A 6 -73.08 -51.69 -24.18
C VAL A 6 -71.84 -51.76 -23.29
N LEU A 7 -71.48 -52.94 -22.77
CA LEU A 7 -70.27 -53.14 -21.97
C LEU A 7 -68.98 -52.84 -22.76
N VAL A 8 -68.90 -53.26 -24.03
CA VAL A 8 -67.74 -52.98 -24.88
C VAL A 8 -67.62 -51.49 -25.19
N ALA A 9 -68.73 -50.82 -25.51
CA ALA A 9 -68.74 -49.37 -25.76
C ALA A 9 -68.33 -48.57 -24.51
N LEU A 10 -68.80 -48.98 -23.32
CA LEU A 10 -68.41 -48.35 -22.06
C LEU A 10 -66.92 -48.58 -21.74
N GLY A 11 -66.42 -49.80 -22.00
CA GLY A 11 -64.99 -50.14 -21.81
C GLY A 11 -64.07 -49.30 -22.71
N ILE A 12 -64.44 -49.08 -23.97
CA ILE A 12 -63.69 -48.21 -24.88
C ILE A 12 -63.70 -46.77 -24.37
N MET A 13 -64.84 -46.25 -23.92
CA MET A 13 -64.95 -44.89 -23.41
C MET A 13 -64.11 -44.66 -22.13
N VAL A 14 -64.12 -45.63 -21.21
CA VAL A 14 -63.27 -45.59 -20.00
C VAL A 14 -61.78 -45.66 -20.37
N SER A 15 -61.39 -46.50 -21.33
CA SER A 15 -59.99 -46.59 -21.77
C SER A 15 -59.49 -45.32 -22.46
N ALA A 16 -60.33 -44.68 -23.29
CA ALA A 16 -60.00 -43.41 -23.95
C ALA A 16 -59.88 -42.26 -22.94
N PHE A 17 -60.78 -42.24 -21.94
CA PHE A 17 -60.74 -41.25 -20.86
C PHE A 17 -59.51 -41.42 -19.95
N ALA A 18 -59.16 -42.68 -19.62
CA ALA A 18 -57.95 -43.00 -18.87
C ALA A 18 -56.67 -42.60 -19.63
N GLY A 19 -56.62 -42.84 -20.94
CA GLY A 19 -55.49 -42.42 -21.79
C GLY A 19 -55.33 -40.90 -21.87
N PHE A 20 -56.44 -40.15 -21.99
CA PHE A 20 -56.44 -38.68 -22.01
C PHE A 20 -55.97 -38.09 -20.67
N LEU A 21 -56.50 -38.60 -19.55
CA LEU A 21 -56.08 -38.18 -18.20
C LEU A 21 -54.60 -38.51 -17.93
N ALA A 22 -54.13 -39.68 -18.35
CA ALA A 22 -52.73 -40.07 -18.20
C ALA A 22 -51.78 -39.14 -19.00
N GLY A 23 -52.15 -38.80 -20.25
CA GLY A 23 -51.39 -37.85 -21.06
C GLY A 23 -51.36 -36.43 -20.47
N TYR A 24 -52.49 -35.96 -19.95
CA TYR A 24 -52.61 -34.64 -19.31
C TYR A 24 -51.81 -34.56 -18.00
N MET A 25 -51.89 -35.59 -17.14
CA MET A 25 -51.14 -35.68 -15.89
C MET A 25 -49.63 -35.76 -16.14
N LYS A 26 -49.20 -36.50 -17.17
CA LYS A 26 -47.78 -36.56 -17.57
C LYS A 26 -47.25 -35.19 -17.99
N LYS A 27 -47.97 -34.48 -18.86
CA LYS A 27 -47.56 -33.15 -19.34
C LYS A 27 -47.58 -32.09 -18.22
N LYS A 28 -48.52 -32.21 -17.28
CA LYS A 28 -48.57 -31.35 -16.08
C LYS A 28 -47.41 -31.63 -15.12
N GLY A 29 -47.03 -32.91 -14.95
CA GLY A 29 -45.86 -33.31 -14.15
C GLY A 29 -44.54 -32.86 -14.77
N GLU A 30 -44.39 -32.98 -16.09
CA GLU A 30 -43.22 -32.46 -16.83
C GLU A 30 -43.09 -30.94 -16.70
N ASN A 31 -44.18 -30.18 -16.83
CA ASN A 31 -44.16 -28.72 -16.64
C ASN A 31 -43.83 -28.32 -15.20
N LEU A 32 -44.30 -29.08 -14.21
CA LEU A 32 -43.98 -28.83 -12.80
C LEU A 32 -42.49 -29.07 -12.53
N ALA A 33 -41.94 -30.18 -13.03
CA ALA A 33 -40.53 -30.50 -12.90
C ALA A 33 -39.63 -29.47 -13.59
N ILE A 34 -40.01 -29.00 -14.79
CA ILE A 34 -39.30 -27.93 -15.50
C ILE A 34 -39.34 -26.62 -14.70
N HIS A 35 -40.48 -26.28 -14.10
CA HIS A 35 -40.61 -25.07 -13.31
C HIS A 35 -39.76 -25.12 -12.04
N GLU A 36 -39.72 -26.27 -11.36
CA GLU A 36 -38.86 -26.49 -10.19
C GLU A 36 -37.37 -26.39 -10.55
N ASP A 37 -36.95 -26.92 -11.71
CA ASP A 37 -35.55 -26.87 -12.14
C ASP A 37 -35.14 -25.44 -12.52
N ILE A 38 -36.02 -24.70 -13.21
CA ILE A 38 -35.81 -23.27 -13.50
C ILE A 38 -35.70 -22.46 -12.20
N GLN A 39 -36.56 -22.75 -11.22
CA GLN A 39 -36.50 -22.05 -9.93
C GLN A 39 -35.18 -22.31 -9.20
N LYS A 40 -34.69 -23.55 -9.19
CA LYS A 40 -33.37 -23.90 -8.64
C LYS A 40 -32.23 -23.17 -9.35
N VAL A 41 -32.27 -23.09 -10.69
CA VAL A 41 -31.26 -22.37 -11.47
C VAL A 41 -31.29 -20.88 -11.16
N VAL A 42 -32.47 -20.26 -11.06
CA VAL A 42 -32.61 -18.85 -10.70
C VAL A 42 -32.09 -18.59 -9.30
N ASP A 43 -32.39 -19.46 -8.34
CA ASP A 43 -31.92 -19.33 -6.96
C ASP A 43 -30.40 -19.48 -6.87
N GLN A 44 -29.80 -20.40 -7.64
CA GLN A 44 -28.35 -20.51 -7.77
C GLN A 44 -27.73 -19.26 -8.38
N VAL A 45 -28.30 -18.71 -9.45
CA VAL A 45 -27.79 -17.48 -10.09
C VAL A 45 -27.90 -16.28 -9.15
N LYS A 46 -28.99 -16.18 -8.38
CA LYS A 46 -29.14 -15.14 -7.34
C LYS A 46 -28.10 -15.29 -6.25
N ALA A 47 -27.91 -16.50 -5.72
CA ALA A 47 -26.91 -16.77 -4.69
C ALA A 47 -25.48 -16.44 -5.17
N VAL A 48 -25.13 -16.80 -6.41
CA VAL A 48 -23.85 -16.45 -7.02
C VAL A 48 -23.72 -14.93 -7.20
N THR A 49 -24.77 -14.25 -7.65
CA THR A 49 -24.76 -12.78 -7.84
C THR A 49 -24.59 -12.04 -6.51
N GLU A 50 -25.27 -12.48 -5.45
CA GLU A 50 -25.15 -11.92 -4.11
C GLU A 50 -23.75 -12.14 -3.52
N ALA A 51 -23.19 -13.34 -3.72
CA ALA A 51 -21.82 -13.64 -3.32
C ALA A 51 -20.81 -12.75 -4.06
N THR A 52 -20.95 -12.60 -5.38
CA THR A 52 -20.09 -11.72 -6.20
C THR A 52 -20.18 -10.27 -5.74
N LYS A 53 -21.38 -9.72 -5.57
CA LYS A 53 -21.57 -8.34 -5.06
C LYS A 53 -20.95 -8.15 -3.68
N THR A 54 -21.04 -9.15 -2.81
CA THR A 54 -20.43 -9.10 -1.47
C THR A 54 -18.91 -9.11 -1.56
N ILE A 55 -18.33 -9.92 -2.44
CA ILE A 55 -16.88 -9.97 -2.70
C ILE A 55 -16.41 -8.64 -3.30
N GLU A 56 -17.10 -8.11 -4.32
CA GLU A 56 -16.79 -6.84 -4.94
C GLU A 56 -16.84 -5.69 -3.94
N ASN A 57 -17.87 -5.63 -3.09
CA ASN A 57 -17.98 -4.60 -2.06
C ASN A 57 -16.86 -4.70 -1.02
N ARG A 58 -16.51 -5.91 -0.58
CA ARG A 58 -15.40 -6.14 0.36
C ARG A 58 -14.05 -5.81 -0.26
N LEU A 59 -13.82 -6.26 -1.49
CA LEU A 59 -12.58 -6.00 -2.22
C LEU A 59 -12.42 -4.51 -2.54
N SER A 60 -13.50 -3.83 -2.93
CA SER A 60 -13.54 -2.39 -3.15
C SER A 60 -13.18 -1.63 -1.87
N GLY A 61 -13.77 -2.01 -0.72
CA GLY A 61 -13.44 -1.43 0.58
C GLY A 61 -11.97 -1.66 0.98
N GLU A 62 -11.48 -2.90 0.90
CA GLU A 62 -10.09 -3.21 1.28
C GLU A 62 -9.04 -2.59 0.35
N LEU A 63 -9.29 -2.55 -0.96
CA LEU A 63 -8.40 -1.89 -1.92
C LEU A 63 -8.39 -0.38 -1.69
N TRP A 64 -9.57 0.20 -1.43
CA TRP A 64 -9.69 1.60 -1.07
C TRP A 64 -8.92 1.94 0.20
N ASP A 65 -9.07 1.15 1.26
CA ASP A 65 -8.37 1.37 2.53
C ASP A 65 -6.85 1.24 2.36
N ARG A 66 -6.38 0.21 1.62
CA ARG A 66 -4.96 0.05 1.31
C ARG A 66 -4.43 1.21 0.48
N GLN A 67 -5.18 1.67 -0.52
CA GLN A 67 -4.82 2.82 -1.34
C GLN A 67 -4.74 4.10 -0.50
N LYS A 68 -5.72 4.34 0.39
CA LYS A 68 -5.72 5.50 1.27
C LYS A 68 -4.58 5.48 2.27
N HIS A 69 -4.28 4.32 2.87
CA HIS A 69 -3.10 4.17 3.73
C HIS A 69 -1.80 4.43 2.97
N TRP A 70 -1.70 3.94 1.73
CA TRP A 70 -0.53 4.19 0.89
C TRP A 70 -0.40 5.67 0.51
N GLU A 71 -1.51 6.34 0.18
CA GLU A 71 -1.53 7.78 -0.11
C GLU A 71 -1.05 8.61 1.09
N MET A 72 -1.59 8.34 2.29
CA MET A 72 -1.18 9.02 3.53
C MET A 72 0.30 8.78 3.84
N LYS A 73 0.77 7.53 3.70
CA LYS A 73 2.19 7.18 3.89
C LYS A 73 3.09 7.93 2.92
N LYS A 74 2.72 7.96 1.63
CA LYS A 74 3.48 8.67 0.59
C LYS A 74 3.59 10.16 0.89
N GLU A 75 2.49 10.80 1.27
CA GLU A 75 2.47 12.23 1.60
C GLU A 75 3.37 12.54 2.80
N ALA A 76 3.26 11.77 3.89
CA ALA A 76 4.12 11.91 5.05
C ALA A 76 5.61 11.73 4.71
N LEU A 77 5.95 10.71 3.90
CA LEU A 77 7.32 10.44 3.47
C LEU A 77 7.89 11.55 2.59
N PHE A 78 7.10 12.14 1.69
CA PHE A 78 7.56 13.28 0.89
C PHE A 78 7.75 14.54 1.73
N GLU A 79 6.85 14.80 2.68
CA GLU A 79 6.99 15.95 3.55
C GLU A 79 8.24 15.82 4.44
N ILE A 80 8.45 14.68 5.12
CA ILE A 80 9.67 14.49 5.94
C ILE A 80 10.94 14.55 5.09
N THR A 81 10.93 14.04 3.86
CA THR A 81 12.07 14.15 2.93
C THR A 81 12.41 15.62 2.64
N ARG A 82 11.39 16.45 2.40
CA ARG A 82 11.58 17.88 2.19
C ARG A 82 12.14 18.55 3.45
N ARG A 83 11.60 18.21 4.62
CA ARG A 83 12.06 18.78 5.90
C ARG A 83 13.48 18.36 6.27
N ILE A 84 13.91 17.15 5.91
CA ILE A 84 15.31 16.71 6.07
C ILE A 84 16.25 17.66 5.30
N SER A 85 15.94 17.95 4.03
CA SER A 85 16.75 18.86 3.21
C SER A 85 16.75 20.29 3.76
N GLU A 86 15.58 20.81 4.16
CA GLU A 86 15.47 22.16 4.75
C GLU A 86 16.24 22.28 6.07
N LEU A 87 16.26 21.22 6.88
CA LEU A 87 17.00 21.19 8.14
C LEU A 87 18.51 21.14 7.90
N ASP A 88 18.96 20.35 6.93
CA ASP A 88 20.38 20.28 6.52
C ASP A 88 20.87 21.64 5.98
N ASP A 89 20.08 22.29 5.13
CA ASP A 89 20.36 23.64 4.61
C ASP A 89 20.39 24.70 5.73
N ALA A 90 19.54 24.55 6.76
CA ALA A 90 19.53 25.43 7.91
C ALA A 90 20.77 25.21 8.79
N LEU A 91 21.19 23.95 8.98
CA LEU A 91 22.40 23.58 9.72
C LEU A 91 23.65 24.12 9.03
N LEU A 92 23.76 23.95 7.71
CA LEU A 92 24.85 24.51 6.92
C LEU A 92 24.88 26.04 7.02
N SER A 93 23.72 26.70 6.94
CA SER A 93 23.63 28.15 7.12
C SER A 93 24.08 28.62 8.50
N LEU A 94 23.84 27.82 9.54
CA LEU A 94 24.28 28.11 10.90
C LEU A 94 25.81 27.99 11.01
N TYR A 95 26.37 26.90 10.45
CA TYR A 95 27.81 26.69 10.39
C TYR A 95 28.55 27.81 9.65
N THR A 96 28.08 28.22 8.47
CA THR A 96 28.76 29.25 7.67
C THR A 96 28.80 30.60 8.38
N VAL A 97 27.70 31.00 9.03
CA VAL A 97 27.65 32.26 9.78
C VAL A 97 28.59 32.24 10.99
N PHE A 98 28.56 31.17 11.80
CA PHE A 98 29.45 31.08 12.96
C PHE A 98 30.93 30.95 12.56
N GLN A 99 31.23 30.22 11.48
CA GLN A 99 32.59 30.14 10.95
C GLN A 99 33.10 31.50 10.48
N GLN A 100 32.26 32.26 9.78
CA GLN A 100 32.65 33.56 9.26
C GLN A 100 32.85 34.59 10.38
N GLU A 101 32.02 34.57 11.43
CA GLU A 101 32.23 35.37 12.64
C GLU A 101 33.54 35.00 13.35
N ALA A 102 33.80 33.71 13.56
CA ALA A 102 35.04 33.26 14.20
C ALA A 102 36.28 33.73 13.40
N LYS A 103 36.20 33.70 12.07
CA LYS A 103 37.25 34.21 11.18
C LYS A 103 37.39 35.73 11.28
N SER A 104 36.29 36.48 11.27
CA SER A 104 36.36 37.95 11.35
C SER A 104 36.94 38.43 12.68
N ILE A 105 36.62 37.75 13.78
CA ILE A 105 37.21 38.00 15.10
C ILE A 105 38.72 37.73 15.08
N ALA A 106 39.15 36.62 14.47
CA ALA A 106 40.56 36.28 14.36
C ALA A 106 41.36 37.28 13.49
N GLU A 107 40.72 37.87 12.49
CA GLU A 107 41.29 38.89 11.60
C GLU A 107 41.24 40.32 12.20
N GLY A 108 40.66 40.48 13.40
CA GLY A 108 40.54 41.78 14.07
C GLY A 108 39.52 42.73 13.42
N SER A 109 38.59 42.21 12.61
CA SER A 109 37.50 42.99 12.03
C SER A 109 36.47 43.35 13.11
N ASN A 110 35.84 44.53 12.97
CA ASN A 110 34.76 45.00 13.83
C ASN A 110 33.37 44.77 13.20
N ASP A 111 33.26 43.86 12.24
CA ASP A 111 32.01 43.53 11.57
C ASP A 111 31.00 42.92 12.56
N SER A 112 29.78 43.47 12.58
CA SER A 112 28.69 42.94 13.39
C SER A 112 27.97 41.82 12.65
N TRP A 113 28.08 40.60 13.16
CA TRP A 113 27.40 39.40 12.66
C TRP A 113 26.07 39.10 13.36
N ALA A 114 25.59 40.02 14.22
CA ALA A 114 24.44 39.80 15.08
C ALA A 114 23.15 39.48 14.30
N GLU A 115 22.88 40.21 13.21
CA GLU A 115 21.69 39.99 12.38
C GLU A 115 21.76 38.66 11.63
N SER A 116 22.92 38.33 11.02
CA SER A 116 23.12 37.05 10.32
C SER A 116 23.00 35.86 11.27
N LYS A 117 23.51 35.97 12.50
CA LYS A 117 23.37 34.95 13.55
C LYS A 117 21.93 34.78 13.98
N TYR A 118 21.22 35.88 14.19
CA TYR A 118 19.81 35.84 14.52
C TYR A 118 19.00 35.15 13.41
N ASN A 119 19.20 35.55 12.16
CA ASN A 119 18.48 34.98 11.02
C ASN A 119 18.79 33.49 10.78
N SER A 120 20.06 33.07 10.89
CA SER A 120 20.44 31.65 10.76
C SER A 120 19.93 30.80 11.93
N THR A 121 19.96 31.33 13.15
CA THR A 121 19.39 30.65 14.34
C THR A 121 17.87 30.53 14.23
N LEU A 122 17.19 31.57 13.74
CA LEU A 122 15.75 31.55 13.50
C LEU A 122 15.38 30.54 12.40
N LYS A 123 16.15 30.52 11.30
CA LYS A 123 15.99 29.53 10.23
C LYS A 123 16.15 28.11 10.77
N TRP A 124 17.19 27.85 11.56
CA TRP A 124 17.41 26.58 12.25
C TRP A 124 16.23 26.20 13.16
N SER A 125 15.79 27.10 14.03
CA SER A 125 14.68 26.84 14.95
C SER A 125 13.38 26.51 14.22
N ASN A 126 13.07 27.25 13.16
CA ASN A 126 11.87 27.00 12.34
C ASN A 126 11.98 25.70 11.54
N GLY A 127 13.17 25.41 10.99
CA GLY A 127 13.46 24.15 10.31
C GLY A 127 13.29 22.95 11.24
N GLN A 128 13.83 23.01 12.45
CA GLN A 128 13.69 21.95 13.45
C GLN A 128 12.23 21.72 13.83
N LYS A 129 11.46 22.79 14.10
CA LYS A 129 10.02 22.66 14.39
C LYS A 129 9.25 22.00 13.25
N ALA A 130 9.50 22.42 12.02
CA ALA A 130 8.85 21.85 10.84
C ALA A 130 9.23 20.37 10.63
N TYR A 131 10.51 20.04 10.87
CA TYR A 131 11.01 18.68 10.84
C TYR A 131 10.33 17.81 11.90
N ASP A 132 10.27 18.25 13.17
CA ASP A 132 9.66 17.50 14.27
C ASP A 132 8.16 17.22 14.01
N GLN A 133 7.45 18.21 13.44
CA GLN A 133 6.07 18.05 13.01
C GLN A 133 5.93 16.98 11.91
N ALA A 134 6.74 17.07 10.85
CA ALA A 134 6.72 16.09 9.77
C ALA A 134 7.12 14.69 10.26
N ASN A 135 8.09 14.59 11.17
CA ASN A 135 8.54 13.33 11.75
C ASN A 135 7.44 12.69 12.61
N SER A 136 6.70 13.50 13.38
CA SER A 136 5.56 13.02 14.17
C SER A 136 4.46 12.42 13.28
N VAL A 137 4.18 13.04 12.13
CA VAL A 137 3.23 12.50 11.14
C VAL A 137 3.78 11.22 10.52
N ALA A 138 5.06 11.21 10.12
CA ALA A 138 5.71 10.03 9.56
C ALA A 138 5.71 8.85 10.55
N ALA A 139 5.90 9.10 11.85
CA ALA A 139 5.89 8.08 12.90
C ALA A 139 4.53 7.37 13.07
N VAL A 140 3.42 8.04 12.73
CA VAL A 140 2.08 7.43 12.78
C VAL A 140 1.87 6.43 11.64
N VAL A 141 2.46 6.69 10.47
CA VAL A 141 2.15 5.93 9.24
C VAL A 141 3.27 5.01 8.77
N CYS A 142 4.51 5.22 9.23
CA CYS A 142 5.69 4.44 8.85
C CYS A 142 6.00 3.35 9.89
N THR A 143 6.91 2.44 9.52
CA THR A 143 7.41 1.44 10.47
C THR A 143 8.34 2.07 11.50
N ASN A 144 8.42 1.43 12.69
CA ASN A 144 9.33 1.84 13.76
C ASN A 144 10.81 1.88 13.32
N GLU A 145 11.22 1.06 12.35
CA GLU A 145 12.58 1.08 11.80
C GLU A 145 12.86 2.39 11.06
N THR A 146 11.94 2.81 10.20
CA THR A 146 12.01 4.08 9.46
C THR A 146 11.98 5.27 10.40
N THR A 147 11.09 5.27 11.40
CA THR A 147 11.00 6.33 12.40
C THR A 147 12.30 6.51 13.18
N LYS A 148 12.93 5.41 13.61
CA LYS A 148 14.24 5.47 14.29
C LYS A 148 15.32 6.12 13.44
N ILE A 149 15.31 5.89 12.13
CA ILE A 149 16.28 6.50 11.21
C ILE A 149 16.07 8.02 11.16
N PHE A 150 14.81 8.48 11.09
CA PHE A 150 14.49 9.90 11.17
C PHE A 150 14.91 10.48 12.53
N ASP A 151 14.50 9.87 13.65
CA ASP A 151 14.88 10.32 14.99
C ASP A 151 16.40 10.45 15.16
N THR A 152 17.15 9.48 14.62
CA THR A 152 18.62 9.49 14.64
C THR A 152 19.17 10.70 13.88
N PHE A 153 18.66 10.98 12.68
CA PHE A 153 19.04 12.18 11.92
C PHE A 153 18.73 13.47 12.69
N GLY A 154 17.50 13.61 13.20
CA GLY A 154 17.09 14.78 13.97
C GLY A 154 17.96 15.00 15.21
N ALA A 155 18.27 13.93 15.95
CA ALA A 155 19.15 14.00 17.12
C ALA A 155 20.58 14.41 16.76
N MET A 156 21.15 13.87 15.67
CA MET A 156 22.49 14.24 15.22
C MET A 156 22.56 15.70 14.75
N ALA A 157 21.57 16.16 13.99
CA ALA A 157 21.48 17.54 13.54
C ALA A 157 21.33 18.50 14.74
N GLY A 158 20.43 18.17 15.68
CA GLY A 158 20.24 18.92 16.92
C GLY A 158 21.48 19.00 17.80
N THR A 159 22.18 17.87 17.99
CA THR A 159 23.44 17.83 18.76
C THR A 159 24.52 18.68 18.09
N THR A 160 24.64 18.59 16.76
CA THR A 160 25.62 19.38 15.99
C THR A 160 25.32 20.87 16.12
N ALA A 161 24.07 21.29 15.93
CA ALA A 161 23.66 22.69 16.08
C ALA A 161 23.90 23.22 17.50
N SER A 162 23.57 22.42 18.53
CA SER A 162 23.78 22.80 19.92
C SER A 162 25.25 22.96 20.28
N LYS A 163 26.15 22.14 19.71
CA LYS A 163 27.59 22.26 19.96
C LYS A 163 28.18 23.48 19.23
N MET A 164 27.72 23.74 18.01
CA MET A 164 28.10 24.95 17.27
C MET A 164 27.69 26.23 18.00
N SER A 165 26.49 26.28 18.58
CA SER A 165 26.04 27.45 19.34
C SER A 165 26.85 27.69 20.63
N THR A 166 27.51 26.65 21.16
CA THR A 166 28.47 26.77 22.27
C THR A 166 29.90 27.11 21.83
N GLY A 167 30.15 27.26 20.53
CA GLY A 167 31.45 27.67 19.97
C GLY A 167 32.33 26.53 19.44
N ASP A 168 31.88 25.27 19.52
CA ASP A 168 32.59 24.15 18.90
C ASP A 168 32.20 24.03 17.41
N LEU A 169 33.01 24.62 16.53
CA LEU A 169 32.78 24.61 15.08
C LEU A 169 33.36 23.38 14.38
N GLU A 170 34.29 22.66 15.02
CA GLU A 170 34.88 21.44 14.47
C GLU A 170 33.88 20.27 14.51
N VAL A 171 32.87 20.34 15.39
CA VAL A 171 31.78 19.37 15.44
C VAL A 171 31.07 19.19 14.09
N TYR A 172 30.85 20.27 13.33
CA TYR A 172 30.13 20.18 12.05
C TYR A 172 30.95 19.43 11.00
N LYS A 173 32.25 19.73 10.91
CA LYS A 173 33.16 19.06 9.99
C LYS A 173 33.29 17.57 10.31
N THR A 174 33.38 17.24 11.60
CA THR A 174 33.49 15.85 12.05
C THR A 174 32.18 15.09 11.91
N SER A 175 31.03 15.73 12.08
CA SER A 175 29.71 15.11 11.95
C SER A 175 29.17 15.05 10.51
N GLN A 176 29.72 15.82 9.58
CA GLN A 176 29.22 15.93 8.20
C GLN A 176 29.08 14.57 7.50
N THR A 177 30.07 13.69 7.67
CA THR A 177 30.04 12.35 7.06
C THR A 177 28.88 11.52 7.62
N ASP A 178 28.63 11.61 8.93
CA ASP A 178 27.59 10.83 9.58
C ASP A 178 26.19 11.41 9.34
N LEU A 179 26.06 12.73 9.26
CA LEU A 179 24.85 13.42 8.79
C LEU A 179 24.49 12.99 7.37
N TYR A 180 25.47 12.96 6.47
CA TYR A 180 25.26 12.50 5.10
C TYR A 180 24.83 11.03 5.03
N LYS A 181 25.48 10.14 5.79
CA LYS A 181 25.05 8.73 5.91
C LYS A 181 23.61 8.62 6.43
N ALA A 182 23.23 9.44 7.40
CA ALA A 182 21.87 9.44 7.94
C ALA A 182 20.83 9.83 6.89
N ILE A 183 21.13 10.83 6.06
CA ILE A 183 20.27 11.21 4.91
C ILE A 183 20.16 10.05 3.92
N LEU A 184 21.27 9.35 3.62
CA LEU A 184 21.23 8.16 2.76
C LEU A 184 20.40 7.03 3.36
N PHE A 185 20.53 6.76 4.65
CA PHE A 185 19.71 5.77 5.34
C PHE A 185 18.23 6.16 5.35
N ALA A 186 17.91 7.44 5.55
CA ALA A 186 16.56 7.95 5.46
C ALA A 186 15.97 7.71 4.05
N ARG A 187 16.72 8.03 2.99
CA ARG A 187 16.30 7.78 1.60
C ARG A 187 16.05 6.29 1.33
N LYS A 188 16.93 5.42 1.83
CA LYS A 188 16.77 3.96 1.69
C LYS A 188 15.53 3.46 2.43
N ALA A 189 15.28 3.97 3.64
CA ALA A 189 14.10 3.65 4.42
C ALA A 189 12.81 4.12 3.71
N ILE A 190 12.80 5.33 3.17
CA ILE A 190 11.67 5.86 2.38
C ILE A 190 11.38 4.96 1.16
N ARG A 191 12.40 4.55 0.41
CA ARG A 191 12.24 3.63 -0.72
C ARG A 191 11.63 2.29 -0.29
N LYS A 192 12.11 1.73 0.81
CA LYS A 192 11.58 0.50 1.42
C LYS A 192 10.11 0.64 1.80
N GLU A 193 9.72 1.74 2.45
CA GLU A 193 8.33 2.03 2.86
C GLU A 193 7.38 2.17 1.66
N LEU A 194 7.88 2.70 0.54
CA LEU A 194 7.12 2.85 -0.71
C LEU A 194 7.08 1.56 -1.54
N GLY A 195 7.73 0.47 -1.10
CA GLY A 195 7.82 -0.78 -1.86
C GLY A 195 8.75 -0.72 -3.07
N VAL A 196 9.66 0.26 -3.12
CA VAL A 196 10.68 0.36 -4.17
C VAL A 196 11.87 -0.50 -3.78
N HIS A 197 11.97 -1.68 -4.38
CA HIS A 197 13.11 -2.59 -4.17
C HIS A 197 14.37 -2.06 -4.88
N ASP A 198 15.52 -2.16 -4.21
CA ASP A 198 16.83 -1.87 -4.82
C ASP A 198 17.29 -3.08 -5.66
N ASP A 199 16.86 -3.15 -6.92
CA ASP A 199 17.31 -4.17 -7.87
C ASP A 199 18.72 -3.90 -8.44
N SER A 200 19.46 -2.91 -7.92
CA SER A 200 20.73 -2.44 -8.48
C SER A 200 21.99 -2.94 -7.75
N MET A 201 22.00 -4.17 -7.26
CA MET A 201 23.23 -4.92 -7.03
C MET A 201 23.22 -6.20 -7.89
N PRO A 202 24.33 -6.56 -8.56
CA PRO A 202 24.37 -7.74 -9.41
C PRO A 202 24.08 -8.98 -8.56
N GLN A 203 22.93 -9.61 -8.80
CA GLN A 203 22.67 -10.93 -8.25
C GLN A 203 23.69 -11.89 -8.86
N SER A 204 24.67 -12.31 -8.08
CA SER A 204 25.51 -13.44 -8.44
C SER A 204 24.62 -14.69 -8.49
N SER A 205 24.46 -15.22 -9.71
CA SER A 205 24.30 -16.64 -10.02
C SER A 205 23.39 -17.46 -9.10
N GLY A 206 22.14 -17.60 -9.52
CA GLY A 206 21.23 -18.67 -9.09
C GLY A 206 20.37 -19.10 -10.27
N SER A 207 20.97 -19.82 -11.20
CA SER A 207 20.30 -20.46 -12.34
C SER A 207 19.17 -21.38 -11.86
N PHE A 208 17.94 -21.07 -12.26
CA PHE A 208 16.81 -21.99 -12.18
C PHE A 208 16.44 -22.37 -13.62
N GLU A 209 17.03 -23.46 -14.11
CA GLU A 209 16.53 -24.17 -15.29
C GLU A 209 15.16 -24.75 -14.97
N VAL A 210 14.15 -24.40 -15.76
CA VAL A 210 12.84 -25.06 -15.72
C VAL A 210 12.90 -26.29 -16.63
N PRO A 211 12.70 -27.53 -16.12
CA PRO A 211 12.59 -28.68 -16.99
C PRO A 211 11.25 -28.64 -17.73
N ALA A 212 11.28 -28.80 -19.05
CA ALA A 212 10.10 -28.86 -19.88
C ALA A 212 9.21 -30.07 -19.52
N PRO A 213 7.87 -29.95 -19.59
CA PRO A 213 6.96 -31.05 -19.27
C PRO A 213 7.03 -32.16 -20.34
N ALA A 214 7.19 -33.41 -19.88
CA ALA A 214 7.20 -34.59 -20.74
C ALA A 214 5.80 -34.86 -21.34
N VAL A 215 5.76 -35.03 -22.66
CA VAL A 215 4.58 -35.36 -23.48
C VAL A 215 4.12 -36.80 -23.19
N PRO A 216 2.80 -37.07 -23.03
CA PRO A 216 2.30 -38.44 -22.84
C PRO A 216 2.38 -39.25 -24.15
N ALA A 217 2.94 -40.46 -24.06
CA ALA A 217 3.10 -41.37 -25.18
C ALA A 217 1.74 -41.91 -25.69
N ALA A 218 1.61 -42.00 -27.02
CA ALA A 218 0.45 -42.54 -27.73
C ALA A 218 0.29 -44.06 -27.51
N PRO A 219 -0.94 -44.61 -27.59
CA PRO A 219 -1.21 -46.01 -27.33
C PRO A 219 -0.75 -46.90 -28.51
N ALA A 220 -0.06 -48.00 -28.18
CA ALA A 220 0.34 -49.01 -29.16
C ALA A 220 -0.85 -49.91 -29.57
N LYS A 221 -0.88 -50.27 -30.86
CA LYS A 221 -1.70 -51.34 -31.43
C LYS A 221 -1.09 -52.71 -31.15
#